data_AF-A0A3M9NHW9-F1
#
_entry.id   AF-A0A3M9NHW9-F1
#
_cell.length_a   1.000
_cell.length_b   1.000
_cell.length_c   1.000
_cell.angle_alpha   90.00
_cell.angle_beta   90.00
_cell.angle_gamma   90.00
#
_symmetry.space_group_name_H-M   'P 1'
#
loop_
_entity.id
_entity.type
_entity.pdbx_description
1 polymer ?
#
loop_
_entity_poly.entity_id
_entity_poly.type
_entity_poly.pdbx_seq_one_letter_code
_entity_poly.pdbx_strand_id
1 'polypeptide(L)' 'MVIVIINSDIKSRDIKLDIKNSNISQLKPYITSDLGDLKPGKSFYIKDTFSVPARSVVTFVSVND' A
#
# COMPACT_ATOMS: atom_id res chain seq x y z
N MET A 1 -6.74 -8.41 7.10
CA MET A 1 -6.52 -8.56 5.64
C MET A 1 -5.12 -8.08 5.30
N VAL A 2 -4.47 -8.71 4.32
CA VAL A 2 -3.15 -8.30 3.81
C VAL A 2 -3.23 -8.20 2.30
N ILE A 3 -2.67 -7.14 1.73
CA ILE A 3 -2.57 -6.94 0.26
C ILE A 3 -1.09 -6.71 -0.05
N VAL A 4 -0.56 -7.39 -1.07
CA VAL A 4 0.80 -7.16 -1.56
C VAL A 4 0.71 -6.64 -2.99
N ILE A 5 1.38 -5.52 -3.26
CA ILE A 5 1.46 -4.92 -4.58
C ILE A 5 2.93 -4.78 -4.96
N ILE A 6 3.24 -5.20 -6.18
CA ILE A 6 4.58 -5.11 -6.76
C ILE A 6 4.50 -4.11 -7.91
N ASN A 7 5.21 -2.99 -7.78
CA ASN A 7 5.40 -2.06 -8.88
C ASN A 7 6.78 -2.27 -9.49
N SER A 8 6.85 -3.00 -10.60
CA SER A 8 8.08 -3.22 -11.36
C SER A 8 8.41 -2.07 -12.32
N ASP A 9 7.53 -1.07 -12.46
CA ASP A 9 7.79 0.07 -13.35
C ASP A 9 8.90 0.96 -12.81
N ILE A 10 9.52 1.71 -13.72
CA ILE A 10 10.49 2.76 -13.40
C ILE A 10 9.84 4.06 -12.89
N LYS A 11 8.50 4.12 -12.88
CA LYS A 11 7.71 5.26 -12.40
C LYS A 11 6.78 4.81 -11.27
N SER A 12 6.43 5.73 -10.38
CA SER A 12 5.38 5.49 -9.40
C SER A 12 4.03 5.27 -10.07
N ARG A 13 3.16 4.51 -9.40
CA ARG A 13 1.81 4.21 -9.86
C ARG A 13 0.79 4.51 -8.79
N ASP A 14 -0.19 5.32 -9.16
CA ASP A 14 -1.30 5.64 -8.29
C ASP A 14 -2.35 4.53 -8.38
N ILE A 15 -2.74 4.03 -7.22
CA ILE A 15 -3.79 3.01 -7.07
C ILE A 15 -4.90 3.54 -6.18
N LYS A 16 -6.11 3.07 -6.44
CA LYS A 16 -7.27 3.24 -5.57
C LYS A 16 -7.85 1.86 -5.30
N LEU A 17 -8.00 1.50 -4.03
CA LEU A 17 -8.51 0.20 -3.63
C LEU A 17 -10.02 0.31 -3.38
N ASP A 18 -10.80 -0.58 -3.99
CA ASP A 18 -12.23 -0.73 -3.68
C ASP A 18 -12.44 -2.11 -3.06
N ILE A 19 -12.45 -2.18 -1.74
CA ILE A 19 -12.58 -3.42 -0.99
C ILE A 19 -14.04 -3.55 -0.55
N LYS A 20 -14.75 -4.50 -1.17
CA LYS A 20 -16.16 -4.78 -0.90
C LYS A 20 -16.30 -5.85 0.19
N ASN A 21 -17.45 -5.86 0.86
CA ASN A 21 -17.80 -6.85 1.90
C ASN A 21 -16.80 -6.90 3.07
N SER A 22 -16.25 -5.75 3.45
CA SER A 22 -15.29 -5.61 4.54
C SER A 22 -15.58 -4.36 5.35
N ASN A 23 -15.36 -4.44 6.67
CA ASN A 23 -15.46 -3.30 7.58
C ASN A 23 -14.12 -2.55 7.73
N ILE A 24 -13.12 -2.89 6.93
CA ILE A 24 -11.81 -2.23 6.98
C ILE A 24 -11.98 -0.81 6.43
N SER A 25 -11.46 0.18 7.15
CA SER A 25 -11.47 1.58 6.74
C SER A 25 -10.06 2.07 6.35
N GLN A 26 -9.02 1.52 6.98
CA GLN A 26 -7.63 1.96 6.83
C GLN A 26 -6.66 0.82 6.54
N LEU A 27 -5.59 1.15 5.82
CA LEU A 27 -4.47 0.28 5.53
C LEU A 27 -3.15 0.94 5.93
N LYS A 28 -2.25 0.17 6.53
CA LYS A 28 -0.88 0.57 6.83
C LYS A 28 0.11 -0.09 5.86
N PRO A 29 0.85 0.68 5.05
CA PRO A 29 1.83 0.14 4.12
C PRO A 29 3.21 -0.09 4.75
N TYR A 30 3.91 -1.12 4.26
CA TYR A 30 5.31 -1.41 4.50
C TYR A 30 6.00 -1.59 3.15
N ILE A 31 7.07 -0.84 2.90
CA ILE A 31 7.63 -0.64 1.56
C ILE A 31 9.08 -1.13 1.54
N THR A 32 9.39 -2.02 0.61
CA THR A 32 10.78 -2.35 0.23
C THR A 32 11.06 -1.73 -1.13
N SER A 33 12.11 -0.91 -1.21
CA SER A 33 12.64 -0.33 -2.46
C SER A 33 14.17 -0.13 -2.36
N ASP A 34 14.75 0.50 -3.37
CA ASP A 34 16.14 0.99 -3.37
C ASP A 34 16.50 1.94 -2.20
N LEU A 35 15.51 2.57 -1.57
CA LEU A 35 15.69 3.47 -0.43
C LEU A 35 15.69 2.74 0.92
N GLY A 36 15.33 1.45 0.94
CA GLY A 36 15.44 0.60 2.11
C GLY A 36 14.37 -0.48 2.22
N ASP A 37 14.55 -1.32 3.23
CA ASP A 37 13.75 -2.53 3.44
C ASP A 37 12.62 -2.31 4.44
N LEU A 38 11.40 -2.75 4.06
CA LEU A 38 10.20 -2.79 4.90
C LEU A 38 9.94 -1.48 5.69
N LYS A 39 10.25 -0.34 5.08
CA LYS A 39 10.03 0.97 5.70
C LYS A 39 8.53 1.18 5.93
N PRO A 40 8.10 1.54 7.15
CA PRO A 40 6.69 1.84 7.41
C PRO A 40 6.29 3.12 6.68
N GLY A 41 5.20 3.06 5.93
CA GLY A 41 4.59 4.24 5.33
C GLY A 41 3.42 4.77 6.16
N LYS A 42 2.84 5.88 5.70
CA LYS A 42 1.68 6.51 6.33
C LYS A 42 0.41 5.70 6.03
N SER A 43 -0.40 5.46 7.04
CA SER A 43 -1.72 4.85 6.85
C SER A 43 -2.60 5.73 5.96
N PHE A 44 -3.46 5.10 5.15
CA PHE A 44 -4.43 5.79 4.29
C PHE A 44 -5.78 5.07 4.32
N TYR A 45 -6.84 5.79 3.98
CA TYR A 45 -8.18 5.20 3.90
C TYR A 45 -8.35 4.48 2.56
N ILE A 46 -9.10 3.37 2.55
CA ILE A 46 -9.23 2.51 1.35
C ILE A 46 -9.68 3.29 0.10
N LYS A 47 -10.52 4.31 0.26
CA LYS A 47 -11.05 5.11 -0.85
C LYS A 47 -10.09 6.21 -1.35
N ASP A 48 -8.98 6.42 -0.66
CA ASP A 48 -7.94 7.36 -1.05
C ASP A 48 -7.04 6.76 -2.12
N THR A 49 -6.35 7.64 -2.85
CA THR A 49 -5.31 7.25 -3.77
C THR A 49 -4.00 7.03 -3.00
N PHE A 50 -3.34 5.90 -3.24
CA PHE A 50 -2.00 5.63 -2.74
C PHE A 50 -1.01 5.57 -3.92
N SER A 51 0.13 6.25 -3.80
CA SER A 51 1.19 6.18 -4.82
C SER A 51 2.19 5.09 -4.46
N VAL A 52 2.20 4.01 -5.24
CA VAL A 52 3.17 2.91 -5.11
C VAL A 52 4.48 3.34 -5.76
N PRO A 53 5.60 3.44 -5.01
CA PRO A 53 6.87 3.89 -5.55
C PRO A 53 7.36 3.02 -6.72
N ALA A 54 8.18 3.59 -7.60
CA ALA A 54 8.85 2.85 -8.66
C ALA A 54 9.69 1.70 -8.06
N ARG A 55 9.79 0.56 -8.76
CA ARG A 55 10.64 -0.59 -8.38
C ARG A 55 10.49 -0.99 -6.90
N SER A 56 9.26 -1.16 -6.45
CA SER A 56 8.98 -1.43 -5.04
C SER A 56 8.00 -2.58 -4.82
N VAL A 57 8.09 -3.18 -3.64
CA VAL A 57 7.10 -4.11 -3.10
C VAL A 57 6.46 -3.43 -1.90
N VAL A 58 5.13 -3.30 -1.91
CA VAL A 58 4.36 -2.69 -0.82
C VAL A 58 3.40 -3.71 -0.25
N THR A 59 3.55 -3.98 1.04
CA THR A 59 2.61 -4.80 1.82
C THR A 59 1.70 -3.90 2.62
N PHE A 60 0.40 -3.98 2.39
CA PHE A 60 -0.63 -3.28 3.14
C PHE A 60 -1.25 -4.23 4.17
N VAL A 61 -1.34 -3.77 5.40
CA VAL A 61 -2.00 -4.50 6.49
C VAL A 61 -3.20 -3.69 6.97
N SER A 62 -4.36 -4.35 7.14
CA SER A 62 -5.54 -3.72 7.74
C SER A 62 -5.25 -3.27 9.16
N VAL A 63 -5.54 -2.01 9.45
CA VAL A 63 -5.55 -1.49 10.82
C VAL A 63 -6.95 -1.72 11.36
N ASN A 64 -7.05 -2.53 12.42
CA ASN A 64 -8.26 -2.63 13.21
C ASN A 64 -8.01 -1.78 14.45
N ASP A 65 -8.79 -0.72 14.63
CA ASP A 65 -8.94 -0.08 15.94
C ASP A 65 -9.77 -0.98 16.86
#